data_AF-A0A7G7MLS1-F1
#
_entry.id   AF-A0A7G7MLS1-F1
#
_cell.length_a   1.000
_cell.length_b   1.000
_cell.length_c   1.000
_cell.angle_alpha   90.00
_cell.angle_beta   90.00
_cell.angle_gamma   90.00
#
_symmetry.space_group_name_H-M   'P 1'
#
loop_
_entity.id
_entity.type
_entity.pdbx_description
1 polymer ?
#
loop_
_entity_poly.entity_id
_entity_poly.type
_entity_poly.pdbx_seq_one_letter_code
_entity_poly.pdbx_strand_id
1 'polypeptide(L)'
;MSSRKMGRELIQYWPLAATLPIVGILHAILVAVNDTWSAKDWASNIVFAYVVTVATVILANRQARTQRSAAASVTLLEKRSTVAELLGLFSADLRAGTASQIMIEMRAGASAYGSAEKSSRTNYLKFVAHAASDVHRSLTESVRAYTVWETDDWNNLVVEVQELKDEIESAVQRNDDQSLNTYPQLQGRLNELLAVPPVESVIPFEIFRASYENGDVYNRIQVGLKWQVLAEQIQQGAKITVHRAFSVKWFEENTVLSVWCAAPDGGPSDSAAPGAKPVEFDDTRAYMAALEANSTFRVGEMASALGQKPGGKIQTTVLVTLELGPNRLLVLDGNHRAAAIRRGRGDGRPLEVQIVECRITGASLDEQMLPDLRLHPPAS
;
A
#
# COMPACT_ATOMS: atom_id res chain seq x y z
N MET A 1 34.70 -24.02 15.35
CA MET A 1 33.77 -24.71 14.42
C MET A 1 32.71 -25.42 15.24
N SER A 2 31.45 -25.02 15.10
CA SER A 2 30.33 -25.52 15.92
C SER A 2 30.01 -26.98 15.61
N SER A 3 29.80 -27.80 16.65
CA SER A 3 29.36 -29.21 16.60
C SER A 3 28.17 -29.45 15.63
N ARG A 4 27.33 -28.42 15.40
CA ARG A 4 26.23 -28.47 14.41
C ARG A 4 26.68 -28.51 12.95
N LYS A 5 27.82 -27.91 12.58
CA LYS A 5 28.37 -28.00 11.21
C LYS A 5 28.90 -29.42 10.93
N MET A 6 29.54 -30.03 11.92
CA MET A 6 30.12 -31.37 11.80
C MET A 6 29.05 -32.47 11.63
N GLY A 7 27.93 -32.38 12.36
CA GLY A 7 26.81 -33.32 12.22
C GLY A 7 26.09 -33.23 10.86
N ARG A 8 25.98 -32.02 10.28
CA ARG A 8 25.38 -31.81 8.95
C ARG A 8 26.25 -32.35 7.81
N GLU A 9 27.57 -32.21 7.94
CA GLU A 9 28.54 -32.79 7.00
C GLU A 9 28.53 -34.32 7.07
N LEU A 10 28.51 -34.92 8.28
CA LEU A 10 28.40 -36.38 8.45
C LEU A 10 27.14 -36.96 7.82
N ILE A 11 26.00 -36.27 7.91
CA ILE A 11 24.76 -36.70 7.24
C ILE A 11 24.87 -36.53 5.72
N GLN A 12 25.46 -35.46 5.20
CA GLN A 12 25.63 -35.30 3.74
C GLN A 12 26.60 -36.32 3.12
N TYR A 13 27.52 -36.83 3.92
CA TYR A 13 28.54 -37.81 3.52
C TYR A 13 28.27 -39.21 4.10
N TRP A 14 27.10 -39.49 4.66
CA TRP A 14 26.74 -40.83 5.15
C TRP A 14 26.92 -41.95 4.10
N PRO A 15 26.72 -41.72 2.79
CA PRO A 15 27.01 -42.74 1.79
C PRO A 15 28.51 -43.08 1.70
N LEU A 16 29.40 -42.15 2.06
CA LEU A 16 30.85 -42.39 2.19
C LEU A 16 31.21 -43.19 3.45
N ALA A 17 30.38 -43.13 4.49
CA ALA A 17 30.55 -43.95 5.69
C ALA A 17 30.01 -45.38 5.47
N ALA A 18 28.97 -45.53 4.66
CA ALA A 18 28.38 -46.82 4.31
C ALA A 18 29.20 -47.62 3.27
N THR A 19 30.07 -46.97 2.49
CA THR A 19 30.94 -47.65 1.51
C THR A 19 32.04 -48.48 2.17
N LEU A 20 32.58 -48.10 3.33
CA LEU A 20 33.57 -48.89 4.06
C LEU A 20 33.10 -50.31 4.44
N PRO A 21 31.92 -50.50 5.07
CA PRO A 21 31.40 -51.84 5.35
C PRO A 21 31.02 -52.61 4.09
N ILE A 22 30.52 -51.95 3.03
CA ILE A 22 30.22 -52.59 1.74
C ILE A 22 31.50 -53.13 1.08
N VAL A 23 32.58 -52.34 1.09
CA VAL A 23 33.90 -52.76 0.60
C VAL A 23 34.46 -53.91 1.44
N GLY A 24 34.29 -53.86 2.77
CA GLY A 24 34.68 -54.95 3.67
C GLY A 24 33.94 -56.26 3.39
N ILE A 25 32.63 -56.19 3.12
CA ILE A 25 31.80 -57.35 2.76
C ILE A 25 32.19 -57.90 1.38
N LEU A 26 32.38 -57.04 0.38
CA LEU A 26 32.88 -57.45 -0.94
C LEU A 26 34.25 -58.12 -0.85
N HIS A 27 35.15 -57.60 -0.03
CA HIS A 27 36.44 -58.21 0.23
C HIS A 27 36.32 -59.59 0.88
N ALA A 28 35.45 -59.72 1.89
CA ALA A 28 35.21 -61.01 2.56
C ALA A 28 34.60 -62.06 1.62
N ILE A 29 33.66 -61.66 0.75
CA ILE A 29 33.04 -62.54 -0.26
C ILE A 29 34.08 -62.95 -1.31
N LEU A 30 34.92 -62.03 -1.78
CA LEU A 30 35.96 -62.32 -2.78
C LEU A 30 37.07 -63.23 -2.22
N VAL A 31 37.47 -63.04 -0.96
CA VAL A 31 38.40 -63.94 -0.27
C VAL A 31 37.80 -65.34 -0.09
N ALA A 32 36.50 -65.43 0.19
CA ALA A 32 35.80 -66.71 0.37
C ALA A 32 35.63 -67.52 -0.93
N VAL A 33 35.64 -66.87 -2.11
CA VAL A 33 35.46 -67.52 -3.42
C VAL A 33 36.79 -68.02 -4.03
N ASN A 34 37.92 -67.74 -3.39
CA ASN A 34 39.25 -68.32 -3.64
C ASN A 34 39.76 -68.17 -5.09
N ASP A 35 40.16 -66.95 -5.44
CA ASP A 35 41.04 -66.70 -6.60
C ASP A 35 42.18 -65.76 -6.19
N THR A 36 43.40 -66.03 -6.68
CA THR A 36 44.62 -65.30 -6.32
C THR A 36 44.61 -63.90 -6.94
N TRP A 37 43.96 -62.96 -6.26
CA TRP A 37 44.05 -61.54 -6.61
C TRP A 37 45.41 -61.00 -6.18
N SER A 38 46.18 -60.46 -7.13
CA SER A 38 47.40 -59.75 -6.77
C SER A 38 47.02 -58.45 -6.05
N ALA A 39 47.91 -57.92 -5.20
CA ALA A 39 47.71 -56.60 -4.58
C ALA A 39 47.44 -55.49 -5.63
N LYS A 40 47.92 -55.69 -6.86
CA LYS A 40 47.70 -54.81 -8.00
C LYS A 40 46.27 -54.88 -8.54
N ASP A 41 45.66 -56.06 -8.58
CA ASP A 41 44.25 -56.25 -9.00
C ASP A 41 43.28 -55.68 -7.96
N TRP A 42 43.64 -55.84 -6.68
CA TRP A 42 42.90 -55.26 -5.56
C TRP A 42 42.91 -53.72 -5.60
N ALA A 43 44.09 -53.13 -5.80
CA ALA A 43 44.25 -51.68 -5.97
C ALA A 43 43.57 -51.17 -7.25
N SER A 44 43.64 -51.92 -8.36
CA SER A 44 43.07 -51.51 -9.64
C SER A 44 41.55 -51.51 -9.64
N ASN A 45 40.89 -52.49 -9.00
CA ASN A 45 39.45 -52.66 -9.16
C ASN A 45 38.66 -52.11 -7.97
N ILE A 46 39.09 -52.39 -6.74
CA ILE A 46 38.33 -52.00 -5.54
C ILE A 46 38.60 -50.53 -5.21
N VAL A 47 39.87 -50.09 -5.21
CA VAL A 47 40.20 -48.68 -4.92
C VAL A 47 39.70 -47.76 -6.05
N PHE A 48 39.81 -48.18 -7.31
CA PHE A 48 39.22 -47.43 -8.42
C PHE A 48 37.70 -47.32 -8.32
N ALA A 49 36.98 -48.42 -8.08
CA ALA A 49 35.53 -48.39 -7.90
C ALA A 49 35.12 -47.49 -6.71
N TYR A 50 35.89 -47.51 -5.62
CA TYR A 50 35.71 -46.62 -4.48
C TYR A 50 35.89 -45.15 -4.88
N VAL A 51 37.04 -44.79 -5.48
CA VAL A 51 37.35 -43.41 -5.90
C VAL A 51 36.30 -42.89 -6.89
N VAL A 52 35.89 -43.71 -7.86
CA VAL A 52 34.82 -43.36 -8.81
C VAL A 52 33.51 -43.13 -8.09
N THR A 53 33.09 -44.02 -7.18
CA THR A 53 31.83 -43.86 -6.43
C THR A 53 31.84 -42.60 -5.57
N VAL A 54 32.93 -42.34 -4.84
CA VAL A 54 33.12 -41.12 -4.05
C VAL A 54 33.06 -39.88 -4.94
N ALA A 55 33.79 -39.88 -6.06
CA ALA A 55 33.80 -38.78 -7.01
C ALA A 55 32.41 -38.53 -7.61
N THR A 56 31.67 -39.58 -7.98
CA THR A 56 30.31 -39.47 -8.52
C THR A 56 29.33 -38.92 -7.49
N VAL A 57 29.39 -39.38 -6.23
CA VAL A 57 28.53 -38.85 -5.15
C VAL A 57 28.85 -37.38 -4.88
N ILE A 58 30.13 -37.00 -4.82
CA ILE A 58 30.54 -35.60 -4.63
C ILE A 58 30.09 -34.75 -5.83
N LEU A 59 30.25 -35.25 -7.05
CA LEU A 59 29.87 -34.54 -8.27
C LEU A 59 28.35 -34.37 -8.35
N ALA A 60 27.57 -35.42 -8.08
CA ALA A 60 26.11 -35.38 -8.04
C ALA A 60 25.61 -34.42 -6.96
N ASN A 61 26.20 -34.44 -5.77
CA ASN A 61 25.88 -33.49 -4.70
C ASN A 61 26.22 -32.04 -5.10
N ARG A 62 27.37 -31.84 -5.76
CA ARG A 62 27.76 -30.52 -6.26
C ARG A 62 26.81 -30.03 -7.34
N GLN A 63 26.46 -30.89 -8.31
CA GLN A 63 25.53 -30.57 -9.39
C GLN A 63 24.13 -30.27 -8.85
N ALA A 64 23.63 -31.07 -7.89
CA ALA A 64 22.34 -30.82 -7.25
C ALA A 64 22.34 -29.48 -6.47
N ARG A 65 23.44 -29.14 -5.79
CA ARG A 65 23.58 -27.82 -5.13
C ARG A 65 23.57 -26.68 -6.14
N THR A 66 24.31 -26.80 -7.24
CA THR A 66 24.34 -25.79 -8.30
C THR A 66 22.96 -25.61 -8.94
N GLN A 67 22.26 -26.71 -9.24
CA GLN A 67 20.91 -26.66 -9.79
C GLN A 67 19.92 -26.00 -8.84
N ARG A 68 19.95 -26.33 -7.54
CA ARG A 68 19.10 -25.67 -6.53
C ARG A 68 19.42 -24.19 -6.41
N SER A 69 20.69 -23.81 -6.45
CA SER A 69 21.14 -22.41 -6.37
C SER A 69 20.73 -21.59 -7.58
N ALA A 70 20.83 -22.17 -8.78
CA ALA A 70 20.36 -21.56 -10.00
C ALA A 70 18.83 -21.40 -9.99
N ALA A 71 18.08 -22.44 -9.64
CA ALA A 71 16.62 -22.39 -9.54
C ALA A 71 16.15 -21.33 -8.54
N ALA A 72 16.75 -21.31 -7.34
CA ALA A 72 16.44 -20.31 -6.32
C ALA A 72 16.75 -18.88 -6.81
N SER A 73 17.87 -18.68 -7.52
CA SER A 73 18.23 -17.37 -8.09
C SER A 73 17.24 -16.92 -9.17
N VAL A 74 16.75 -17.85 -9.99
CA VAL A 74 15.68 -17.57 -10.98
C VAL A 74 14.39 -17.19 -10.28
N THR A 75 13.99 -17.92 -9.22
CA THR A 75 12.82 -17.56 -8.42
C THR A 75 12.95 -16.16 -7.80
N LEU A 76 14.12 -15.80 -7.27
CA LEU A 76 14.34 -14.43 -6.77
C LEU A 76 14.19 -13.38 -7.88
N LEU A 77 14.65 -13.67 -9.10
CA LEU A 77 14.51 -12.76 -10.24
C LEU A 77 13.04 -12.62 -10.68
N GLU A 78 12.31 -13.73 -10.74
CA GLU A 78 10.87 -13.77 -11.06
C GLU A 78 10.08 -12.91 -10.05
N LYS A 79 10.29 -13.12 -8.74
CA LYS A 79 9.61 -12.36 -7.70
C LYS A 79 9.92 -10.86 -7.75
N ARG A 80 11.15 -10.49 -8.10
CA ARG A 80 11.49 -9.08 -8.34
C ARG A 80 10.72 -8.49 -9.52
N SER A 81 10.58 -9.23 -10.61
CA SER A 81 9.81 -8.79 -11.78
C SER A 81 8.34 -8.60 -11.44
N THR A 82 7.73 -9.58 -10.75
CA THR A 82 6.33 -9.51 -10.31
C THR A 82 6.09 -8.31 -9.38
N VAL A 83 6.97 -8.11 -8.40
CA VAL A 83 6.85 -6.95 -7.48
C VAL A 83 7.03 -5.63 -8.23
N ALA A 84 7.92 -5.55 -9.22
CA ALA A 84 8.09 -4.32 -10.02
C ALA A 84 6.82 -3.97 -10.81
N GLU A 85 6.15 -4.97 -11.38
CA GLU A 85 4.86 -4.78 -12.06
C GLU A 85 3.77 -4.33 -11.07
N LEU A 86 3.69 -4.98 -9.90
CA LEU A 86 2.74 -4.62 -8.85
C LEU A 86 2.99 -3.21 -8.30
N LEU A 87 4.24 -2.78 -8.19
CA LEU A 87 4.58 -1.39 -7.79
C LEU A 87 4.07 -0.38 -8.82
N GLY A 88 4.19 -0.70 -10.12
CA GLY A 88 3.60 0.11 -11.19
C GLY A 88 2.08 0.26 -11.04
N LEU A 89 1.38 -0.85 -10.83
CA LEU A 89 -0.07 -0.85 -10.57
C LEU A 89 -0.43 -0.11 -9.28
N PHE A 90 0.36 -0.29 -8.23
CA PHE A 90 0.15 0.34 -6.94
C PHE A 90 0.28 1.85 -7.02
N SER A 91 1.28 2.35 -7.75
CA SER A 91 1.48 3.79 -7.95
C SER A 91 0.32 4.48 -8.69
N ALA A 92 -0.38 3.76 -9.57
CA ALA A 92 -1.51 4.29 -10.32
C ALA A 92 -2.81 4.34 -9.49
N ASP A 93 -3.07 3.27 -8.73
CA ASP A 93 -4.40 3.04 -8.14
C ASP A 93 -4.43 3.08 -6.60
N LEU A 94 -3.28 2.97 -5.93
CA LEU A 94 -3.12 2.87 -4.47
C LEU A 94 -4.13 1.91 -3.81
N ARG A 95 -4.31 0.70 -4.35
CA ARG A 95 -5.20 -0.31 -3.74
C ARG A 95 -4.50 -1.08 -2.63
N ALA A 96 -5.16 -1.24 -1.49
CA ALA A 96 -4.67 -2.02 -0.35
C ALA A 96 -4.30 -3.47 -0.71
N GLY A 97 -5.15 -4.12 -1.51
CA GLY A 97 -4.87 -5.48 -1.99
C GLY A 97 -3.58 -5.59 -2.81
N THR A 98 -3.23 -4.56 -3.59
CA THR A 98 -1.97 -4.53 -4.36
C THR A 98 -0.76 -4.37 -3.44
N ALA A 99 -0.85 -3.50 -2.42
CA ALA A 99 0.21 -3.35 -1.41
C ALA A 99 0.43 -4.66 -0.64
N SER A 100 -0.64 -5.34 -0.23
CA SER A 100 -0.56 -6.65 0.43
C SER A 100 0.07 -7.70 -0.48
N GLN A 101 -0.34 -7.76 -1.76
CA GLN A 101 0.28 -8.69 -2.72
C GLN A 101 1.78 -8.42 -2.92
N ILE A 102 2.22 -7.15 -2.92
CA ILE A 102 3.64 -6.80 -2.96
C ILE A 102 4.38 -7.43 -1.78
N MET A 103 3.86 -7.30 -0.55
CA MET A 103 4.45 -7.91 0.64
C MET A 103 4.48 -9.45 0.55
N ILE A 104 3.39 -10.06 0.10
CA ILE A 104 3.27 -11.51 -0.09
C ILE A 104 4.30 -12.03 -1.12
N GLU A 105 4.45 -11.36 -2.26
CA GLU A 105 5.41 -11.74 -3.31
C GLU A 105 6.86 -11.55 -2.85
N MET A 106 7.13 -10.47 -2.12
CA MET A 106 8.43 -10.30 -1.47
C MET A 106 8.67 -11.45 -0.50
N ARG A 107 7.74 -11.79 0.39
CA ARG A 107 7.87 -12.90 1.35
C ARG A 107 8.08 -14.25 0.65
N ALA A 108 7.37 -14.52 -0.44
CA ALA A 108 7.58 -15.71 -1.25
C ALA A 108 9.03 -15.79 -1.79
N GLY A 109 9.62 -14.66 -2.18
CA GLY A 109 11.04 -14.57 -2.53
C GLY A 109 11.98 -14.90 -1.37
N ALA A 110 11.66 -14.49 -0.14
CA ALA A 110 12.48 -14.76 1.04
C ALA A 110 12.63 -16.28 1.31
N SER A 111 11.64 -17.09 0.95
CA SER A 111 11.73 -18.55 1.05
C SER A 111 12.82 -19.17 0.16
N ALA A 112 13.06 -18.59 -1.03
CA ALA A 112 14.11 -19.02 -1.96
C ALA A 112 15.50 -18.46 -1.60
N TYR A 113 15.56 -17.42 -0.76
CA TYR A 113 16.76 -16.69 -0.42
C TYR A 113 17.91 -17.59 0.01
N GLY A 114 17.67 -18.51 0.94
CA GLY A 114 18.75 -19.29 1.56
C GLY A 114 19.43 -20.32 0.66
N SER A 115 18.83 -20.62 -0.50
CA SER A 115 19.46 -21.51 -1.49
C SER A 115 20.14 -20.74 -2.62
N ALA A 116 19.87 -19.45 -2.78
CA ALA A 116 20.36 -18.66 -3.91
C ALA A 116 21.83 -18.23 -3.78
N GLU A 117 22.41 -17.86 -4.91
CA GLU A 117 23.77 -17.32 -4.99
C GLU A 117 23.89 -16.00 -4.24
N LYS A 118 25.06 -15.73 -3.66
CA LYS A 118 25.31 -14.52 -2.84
C LYS A 118 24.99 -13.21 -3.57
N SER A 119 25.29 -13.13 -4.86
CA SER A 119 24.97 -11.98 -5.72
C SER A 119 23.46 -11.78 -5.83
N SER A 120 22.71 -12.85 -6.13
CA SER A 120 21.25 -12.86 -6.19
C SER A 120 20.61 -12.47 -4.86
N ARG A 121 21.11 -13.01 -3.75
CA ARG A 121 20.67 -12.64 -2.38
C ARG A 121 20.86 -11.16 -2.09
N THR A 122 22.05 -10.63 -2.39
CA THR A 122 22.36 -9.21 -2.18
C THR A 122 21.45 -8.30 -3.02
N ASN A 123 21.25 -8.65 -4.29
CA ASN A 123 20.39 -7.89 -5.20
C ASN A 123 18.92 -7.95 -4.78
N TYR A 124 18.47 -9.10 -4.28
CA TYR A 124 17.12 -9.26 -3.76
C TYR A 124 16.88 -8.40 -2.52
N LEU A 125 17.78 -8.39 -1.52
CA LEU A 125 17.64 -7.49 -0.35
C LEU A 125 17.57 -6.01 -0.75
N LYS A 126 18.42 -5.59 -1.71
CA LYS A 126 18.40 -4.20 -2.22
C LYS A 126 17.06 -3.87 -2.85
N PHE A 127 16.54 -4.79 -3.67
CA PHE A 127 15.27 -4.63 -4.33
C PHE A 127 14.11 -4.53 -3.33
N VAL A 128 14.04 -5.43 -2.35
CA VAL A 128 12.99 -5.40 -1.32
C VAL A 128 13.06 -4.08 -0.53
N ALA A 129 14.26 -3.59 -0.21
CA ALA A 129 14.41 -2.30 0.47
C ALA A 129 13.89 -1.13 -0.36
N HIS A 130 14.15 -1.12 -1.66
CA HIS A 130 13.59 -0.12 -2.57
C HIS A 130 12.07 -0.24 -2.71
N ALA A 131 11.55 -1.45 -2.91
CA ALA A 131 10.11 -1.71 -3.01
C ALA A 131 9.37 -1.27 -1.73
N ALA A 132 9.89 -1.59 -0.55
CA ALA A 132 9.35 -1.15 0.73
C ALA A 132 9.33 0.38 0.83
N SER A 133 10.42 1.04 0.42
CA SER A 133 10.51 2.50 0.39
C SER A 133 9.50 3.14 -0.58
N ASP A 134 9.27 2.52 -1.74
CA ASP A 134 8.31 3.01 -2.73
C ASP A 134 6.87 2.87 -2.22
N VAL A 135 6.53 1.73 -1.60
CA VAL A 135 5.22 1.55 -0.97
C VAL A 135 5.02 2.58 0.14
N HIS A 136 6.00 2.73 1.04
CA HIS A 136 5.94 3.72 2.12
C HIS A 136 5.69 5.12 1.56
N ARG A 137 6.50 5.53 0.58
CA ARG A 137 6.37 6.83 -0.08
C ARG A 137 4.98 7.05 -0.67
N SER A 138 4.44 6.09 -1.42
CA SER A 138 3.09 6.20 -1.98
C SER A 138 2.02 6.37 -0.89
N LEU A 139 2.16 5.69 0.25
CA LEU A 139 1.23 5.81 1.38
C LEU A 139 1.36 7.15 2.12
N THR A 140 2.58 7.66 2.28
CA THR A 140 2.86 8.88 3.06
C THR A 140 2.88 10.17 2.24
N GLU A 141 2.82 10.11 0.92
CA GLU A 141 2.78 11.30 0.06
C GLU A 141 1.44 11.50 -0.65
N SER A 142 0.48 10.57 -0.50
CA SER A 142 -0.82 10.64 -1.16
C SER A 142 -1.99 10.65 -0.19
N VAL A 143 -2.90 11.62 -0.37
CA VAL A 143 -4.19 11.63 0.36
C VAL A 143 -5.09 10.45 -0.02
N ARG A 144 -4.84 9.80 -1.17
CA ARG A 144 -5.64 8.67 -1.65
C ARG A 144 -5.57 7.47 -0.71
N ALA A 145 -4.41 7.21 -0.10
CA ALA A 145 -4.28 6.15 0.90
C ALA A 145 -5.25 6.37 2.06
N TYR A 146 -5.32 7.60 2.59
CA TYR A 146 -6.19 7.96 3.73
C TYR A 146 -7.69 7.88 3.39
N THR A 147 -8.05 8.17 2.14
CA THR A 147 -9.45 8.25 1.70
C THR A 147 -9.99 6.91 1.19
N VAL A 148 -9.15 6.09 0.55
CA VAL A 148 -9.57 4.81 -0.05
C VAL A 148 -9.41 3.63 0.89
N TRP A 149 -8.41 3.63 1.78
CA TRP A 149 -8.15 2.49 2.66
C TRP A 149 -8.99 2.56 3.93
N GLU A 150 -9.49 1.41 4.35
CA GLU A 150 -10.16 1.22 5.62
C GLU A 150 -9.18 0.83 6.72
N THR A 151 -9.59 0.92 7.99
CA THR A 151 -8.73 0.54 9.13
C THR A 151 -8.21 -0.89 9.01
N ASP A 152 -9.03 -1.82 8.53
CA ASP A 152 -8.65 -3.21 8.33
C ASP A 152 -7.59 -3.38 7.24
N ASP A 153 -7.61 -2.55 6.19
CA ASP A 153 -6.58 -2.55 5.15
C ASP A 153 -5.20 -2.19 5.72
N TRP A 154 -5.15 -1.19 6.59
CA TRP A 154 -3.93 -0.79 7.29
C TRP A 154 -3.43 -1.88 8.23
N ASN A 155 -4.33 -2.48 9.02
CA ASN A 155 -3.99 -3.58 9.92
C ASN A 155 -3.44 -4.79 9.15
N ASN A 156 -4.07 -5.15 8.02
CA ASN A 156 -3.61 -6.23 7.17
C ASN A 156 -2.21 -5.94 6.57
N LEU A 157 -1.96 -4.70 6.13
CA LEU A 157 -0.62 -4.31 5.67
C LEU A 157 0.42 -4.48 6.79
N VAL A 158 0.12 -4.03 8.02
CA VAL A 158 1.04 -4.16 9.16
C VAL A 158 1.37 -5.64 9.43
N VAL A 159 0.37 -6.52 9.39
CA VAL A 159 0.56 -7.97 9.54
C VAL A 159 1.48 -8.50 8.43
N GLU A 160 1.21 -8.20 7.17
CA GLU A 160 2.01 -8.69 6.04
C GLU A 160 3.46 -8.15 6.06
N VAL A 161 3.66 -6.89 6.47
CA VAL A 161 5.00 -6.30 6.63
C VAL A 161 5.75 -6.99 7.78
N GLN A 162 5.08 -7.30 8.88
CA GLN A 162 5.68 -8.00 10.02
C GLN A 162 6.07 -9.44 9.63
N GLU A 163 5.20 -10.17 8.94
CA GLU A 163 5.50 -11.52 8.45
C GLU A 163 6.65 -11.52 7.43
N LEU A 164 6.71 -10.52 6.55
CA LEU A 164 7.85 -10.32 5.64
C LEU A 164 9.15 -10.09 6.41
N LYS A 165 9.13 -9.23 7.43
CA LYS A 165 10.29 -8.91 8.26
C LYS A 165 10.83 -10.17 8.95
N ASP A 166 9.95 -10.97 9.53
CA ASP A 166 10.33 -12.20 10.25
C ASP A 166 10.90 -13.28 9.30
N GLU A 167 10.33 -13.43 8.11
CA GLU A 167 10.84 -14.39 7.11
C GLU A 167 12.21 -13.96 6.56
N ILE A 168 12.41 -12.67 6.29
CA ILE A 168 13.70 -12.14 5.84
C ILE A 168 14.75 -12.26 6.94
N GLU A 169 14.42 -11.91 8.19
CA GLU A 169 15.34 -12.08 9.31
C GLU A 169 15.76 -13.55 9.46
N SER A 170 14.80 -14.46 9.44
CA SER A 170 15.06 -15.91 9.48
C SER A 170 15.93 -16.38 8.30
N ALA A 171 15.71 -15.84 7.10
CA ALA A 171 16.52 -16.16 5.93
C ALA A 171 17.95 -15.62 6.02
N VAL A 172 18.13 -14.38 6.48
CA VAL A 172 19.43 -13.72 6.62
C VAL A 172 20.26 -14.38 7.73
N GLN A 173 19.65 -14.68 8.89
CA GLN A 173 20.31 -15.39 9.99
C GLN A 173 20.80 -16.77 9.57
N ARG A 174 20.02 -17.53 8.80
CA ARG A 174 20.40 -18.87 8.29
C ARG A 174 21.63 -18.85 7.38
N ASN A 175 21.94 -17.71 6.76
CA ASN A 175 22.99 -17.57 5.76
C ASN A 175 24.21 -16.75 6.25
N ASP A 176 24.24 -16.36 7.52
CA ASP A 176 25.27 -15.49 8.11
C ASP A 176 25.42 -14.15 7.34
N ASP A 177 24.34 -13.65 6.73
CA ASP A 177 24.33 -12.47 5.87
C ASP A 177 24.02 -11.15 6.65
N GLN A 178 24.00 -11.18 7.99
CA GLN A 178 23.68 -10.01 8.84
C GLN A 178 24.65 -8.83 8.63
N SER A 179 25.91 -9.12 8.28
CA SER A 179 26.93 -8.10 8.04
C SER A 179 26.83 -7.44 6.67
N LEU A 180 25.88 -7.84 5.82
CA LEU A 180 25.61 -7.14 4.57
C LEU A 180 24.97 -5.80 4.89
N ASN A 181 25.62 -4.69 4.52
CA ASN A 181 25.13 -3.32 4.74
C ASN A 181 23.67 -3.09 4.29
N THR A 182 23.20 -3.87 3.32
CA THR A 182 21.83 -3.82 2.80
C THR A 182 20.78 -4.30 3.82
N TYR A 183 21.12 -5.23 4.71
CA TYR A 183 20.15 -5.80 5.64
C TYR A 183 19.69 -4.80 6.71
N PRO A 184 20.58 -4.05 7.39
CA PRO A 184 20.16 -2.96 8.27
C PRO A 184 19.33 -1.87 7.57
N GLN A 185 19.67 -1.55 6.30
CA GLN A 185 18.88 -0.60 5.50
C GLN A 185 17.46 -1.11 5.26
N LEU A 186 17.31 -2.38 4.89
CA LEU A 186 16.01 -3.01 4.72
C LEU A 186 15.21 -3.02 6.03
N GLN A 187 15.83 -3.38 7.15
CA GLN A 187 15.16 -3.33 8.45
C GLN A 187 14.65 -1.92 8.77
N GLY A 188 15.44 -0.89 8.47
CA GLY A 188 15.00 0.51 8.58
C GLY A 188 13.73 0.80 7.77
N ARG A 189 13.69 0.38 6.49
CA ARG A 189 12.52 0.59 5.62
C ARG A 189 11.29 -0.19 6.04
N LEU A 190 11.45 -1.43 6.50
CA LEU A 190 10.33 -2.21 7.03
C LEU A 190 9.81 -1.61 8.34
N ASN A 191 10.68 -1.08 9.20
CA ASN A 191 10.27 -0.37 10.40
C ASN A 191 9.55 0.94 10.08
N GLU A 192 9.98 1.69 9.05
CA GLU A 192 9.24 2.86 8.54
C GLU A 192 7.84 2.48 8.09
N LEU A 193 7.68 1.39 7.31
CA LEU A 193 6.37 0.87 6.90
C LEU A 193 5.49 0.45 8.09
N LEU A 194 6.05 -0.23 9.09
CA LEU A 194 5.33 -0.61 10.32
C LEU A 194 4.95 0.60 11.18
N ALA A 195 5.73 1.68 11.08
CA ALA A 195 5.48 2.92 11.80
C ALA A 195 4.47 3.82 11.10
N VAL A 196 4.02 3.48 9.88
CA VAL A 196 2.90 4.18 9.24
C VAL A 196 1.67 3.91 10.12
N PRO A 197 1.17 4.92 10.85
CA PRO A 197 0.12 4.68 11.81
C PRO A 197 -1.13 4.20 11.05
N PRO A 198 -1.82 3.13 11.51
CA PRO A 198 -3.16 2.85 11.03
C PRO A 198 -3.96 4.10 11.36
N VAL A 199 -4.42 4.79 10.32
CA VAL A 199 -4.99 6.14 10.36
C VAL A 199 -5.71 6.40 11.70
N GLU A 200 -5.06 7.12 12.62
CA GLU A 200 -5.79 8.11 13.40
C GLU A 200 -6.37 9.01 12.33
N SER A 201 -7.67 9.29 12.37
CA SER A 201 -8.46 9.86 11.27
C SER A 201 -7.89 11.12 10.61
N VAL A 202 -6.80 11.67 11.11
CA VAL A 202 -6.08 12.88 10.73
C VAL A 202 -5.12 12.66 9.54
N ILE A 203 -5.34 13.41 8.46
CA ILE A 203 -4.44 13.53 7.32
C ILE A 203 -3.34 14.57 7.65
N PRO A 204 -2.06 14.26 7.41
CA PRO A 204 -0.99 15.25 7.51
C PRO A 204 -1.22 16.46 6.59
N PHE A 205 -1.05 17.66 7.12
CA PHE A 205 -1.35 18.92 6.42
C PHE A 205 -0.66 19.05 5.06
N GLU A 206 0.63 18.73 4.98
CA GLU A 206 1.41 18.88 3.74
C GLU A 206 0.92 17.93 2.63
N ILE A 207 0.48 16.71 2.99
CA ILE A 207 -0.11 15.75 2.05
C ILE A 207 -1.45 16.27 1.56
N PHE A 208 -2.29 16.75 2.48
CA PHE A 208 -3.59 17.32 2.14
C PHE A 208 -3.45 18.54 1.23
N ARG A 209 -2.56 19.49 1.57
CA ARG A 209 -2.30 20.69 0.76
C ARG A 209 -1.85 20.31 -0.65
N ALA A 210 -0.83 19.46 -0.76
CA ALA A 210 -0.30 19.05 -2.05
C ALA A 210 -1.37 18.39 -2.93
N SER A 211 -2.20 17.51 -2.36
CA SER A 211 -3.26 16.86 -3.13
C SER A 211 -4.38 17.83 -3.53
N TYR A 212 -4.75 18.75 -2.63
CA TYR A 212 -5.74 19.79 -2.94
C TYR A 212 -5.23 20.69 -4.07
N GLU A 213 -4.00 21.22 -3.97
CA GLU A 213 -3.41 22.12 -4.98
C GLU A 213 -3.21 21.45 -6.35
N ASN A 214 -2.74 20.19 -6.38
CA ASN A 214 -2.47 19.48 -7.63
C ASN A 214 -3.76 19.01 -8.33
N GLY A 215 -4.88 18.91 -7.60
CA GLY A 215 -6.17 18.58 -8.17
C GLY A 215 -6.24 17.15 -8.71
N ASP A 216 -5.72 16.18 -7.94
CA ASP A 216 -5.80 14.74 -8.25
C ASP A 216 -7.26 14.24 -8.42
N VAL A 217 -8.25 15.08 -8.13
CA VAL A 217 -9.67 14.84 -8.38
C VAL A 217 -10.21 15.82 -9.43
N TYR A 218 -10.71 15.27 -10.52
CA TYR A 218 -11.16 15.93 -11.74
C TYR A 218 -12.01 17.22 -11.55
N ASN A 219 -11.76 18.18 -12.46
CA ASN A 219 -12.48 19.44 -12.72
C ASN A 219 -12.52 20.48 -11.57
N ARG A 220 -11.56 21.40 -11.68
CA ARG A 220 -11.22 22.52 -10.79
C ARG A 220 -12.36 23.53 -10.61
N ILE A 221 -13.12 23.41 -9.52
CA ILE A 221 -13.75 24.55 -8.83
C ILE A 221 -13.47 24.33 -7.34
N GLN A 222 -12.28 24.75 -6.93
CA GLN A 222 -11.80 24.69 -5.56
C GLN A 222 -11.86 26.09 -4.95
N VAL A 223 -12.23 26.16 -3.69
CA VAL A 223 -12.14 27.39 -2.92
C VAL A 223 -10.68 27.74 -2.69
N GLY A 224 -10.32 29.01 -2.92
CA GLY A 224 -8.99 29.53 -2.63
C GLY A 224 -8.77 29.67 -1.13
N LEU A 225 -8.12 28.68 -0.52
CA LEU A 225 -7.72 28.71 0.88
C LEU A 225 -6.38 29.44 1.04
N LYS A 226 -6.24 30.27 2.08
CA LYS A 226 -4.91 30.76 2.48
C LYS A 226 -4.19 29.70 3.29
N TRP A 227 -3.32 28.94 2.63
CA TRP A 227 -2.62 27.81 3.21
C TRP A 227 -1.78 28.14 4.45
N GLN A 228 -1.17 29.33 4.49
CA GLN A 228 -0.38 29.75 5.65
C GLN A 228 -1.25 29.85 6.91
N VAL A 229 -2.45 30.43 6.78
CA VAL A 229 -3.40 30.58 7.90
C VAL A 229 -3.89 29.20 8.36
N LEU A 230 -4.22 28.30 7.43
CA LEU A 230 -4.62 26.95 7.79
C LEU A 230 -3.47 26.17 8.47
N ALA A 231 -2.24 26.32 8.00
CA ALA A 231 -1.06 25.69 8.62
C ALA A 231 -0.88 26.12 10.08
N GLU A 232 -1.02 27.42 10.36
CA GLU A 232 -0.97 27.97 11.72
C GLU A 232 -2.08 27.39 12.60
N GLN A 233 -3.31 27.27 12.08
CA GLN A 233 -4.42 26.69 12.82
C GLN A 233 -4.22 25.19 13.09
N ILE A 234 -3.65 24.43 12.16
CA ILE A 234 -3.28 23.02 12.38
C ILE A 234 -2.24 22.90 13.50
N GLN A 235 -1.24 23.78 13.54
CA GLN A 235 -0.28 23.83 14.65
C GLN A 235 -0.94 24.16 16.00
N GLN A 236 -2.04 24.90 15.99
CA GLN A 236 -2.83 25.25 17.18
C GLN A 236 -3.85 24.17 17.57
N GLY A 237 -3.96 23.08 16.81
CA GLY A 237 -4.79 21.92 17.15
C GLY A 237 -5.96 21.63 16.21
N ALA A 238 -6.14 22.43 15.14
CA ALA A 238 -7.06 22.06 14.07
C ALA A 238 -6.59 20.76 13.39
N LYS A 239 -7.54 20.00 12.82
CA LYS A 239 -7.27 18.68 12.24
C LYS A 239 -8.02 18.50 10.93
N ILE A 240 -7.44 17.72 10.01
CA ILE A 240 -8.08 17.30 8.77
C ILE A 240 -8.47 15.84 8.94
N THR A 241 -9.73 15.51 9.18
CA THR A 241 -10.18 14.15 9.47
C THR A 241 -10.93 13.49 8.33
N VAL A 242 -10.82 12.16 8.18
CA VAL A 242 -11.59 11.39 7.19
C VAL A 242 -12.86 10.85 7.82
N HIS A 243 -14.01 11.23 7.26
CA HIS A 243 -15.33 10.71 7.61
C HIS A 243 -15.91 9.91 6.43
N ARG A 244 -16.62 8.83 6.73
CA ARG A 244 -17.26 7.98 5.71
C ARG A 244 -18.72 7.80 6.06
N ALA A 245 -19.60 8.13 5.12
CA ALA A 245 -21.03 7.96 5.28
C ALA A 245 -21.71 7.76 3.94
N PHE A 246 -22.85 7.06 3.93
CA PHE A 246 -23.75 7.13 2.79
C PHE A 246 -24.33 8.54 2.70
N SER A 247 -24.39 9.06 1.47
CA SER A 247 -24.89 10.40 1.16
C SER A 247 -26.23 10.74 1.81
N VAL A 248 -27.17 9.80 1.83
CA VAL A 248 -28.49 9.98 2.46
C VAL A 248 -28.33 10.36 3.93
N LYS A 249 -27.62 9.53 4.69
CA LYS A 249 -27.32 9.78 6.10
C LYS A 249 -26.49 11.05 6.30
N TRP A 250 -25.50 11.28 5.43
CA TRP A 250 -24.62 12.44 5.52
C TRP A 250 -25.38 13.77 5.37
N PHE A 251 -26.31 13.87 4.42
CA PHE A 251 -27.18 15.04 4.27
C PHE A 251 -28.27 15.13 5.35
N GLU A 252 -28.74 14.01 5.92
CA GLU A 252 -29.69 14.03 7.04
C GLU A 252 -29.05 14.54 8.34
N GLU A 253 -27.77 14.22 8.57
CA GLU A 253 -27.06 14.56 9.80
C GLU A 253 -26.42 15.95 9.76
N ASN A 254 -26.30 16.59 8.58
CA ASN A 254 -25.58 17.84 8.41
C ASN A 254 -26.36 18.86 7.58
N THR A 255 -26.37 20.11 8.04
CA THR A 255 -26.68 21.26 7.20
C THR A 255 -25.45 21.58 6.34
N VAL A 256 -25.57 21.33 5.03
CA VAL A 256 -24.46 21.45 4.09
C VAL A 256 -24.61 22.73 3.28
N LEU A 257 -23.59 23.57 3.33
CA LEU A 257 -23.50 24.84 2.64
C LEU A 257 -22.51 24.75 1.48
N SER A 258 -22.84 25.42 0.39
CA SER A 258 -21.94 25.62 -0.74
C SER A 258 -21.24 26.97 -0.64
N VAL A 259 -20.17 27.14 -1.41
CA VAL A 259 -19.56 28.46 -1.65
C VAL A 259 -20.31 29.30 -2.69
N TRP A 260 -21.30 28.72 -3.36
CA TRP A 260 -22.14 29.51 -4.26
C TRP A 260 -23.08 30.40 -3.45
N CYS A 261 -23.23 31.63 -3.92
CA CYS A 261 -24.10 32.60 -3.27
C CYS A 261 -25.28 32.95 -4.16
N ALA A 262 -26.44 33.14 -3.53
CA ALA A 262 -27.64 33.67 -4.15
C ALA A 262 -27.87 35.12 -3.70
N ALA A 263 -28.31 35.96 -4.62
CA ALA A 263 -28.81 37.30 -4.32
C ALA A 263 -30.19 37.23 -3.64
N PRO A 264 -30.70 38.33 -3.05
CA PRO A 264 -32.02 38.35 -2.42
C PRO A 264 -33.18 37.95 -3.33
N ASP A 265 -33.04 38.11 -4.66
CA ASP A 265 -34.00 37.68 -5.68
C ASP A 265 -33.86 36.20 -6.07
N GLY A 266 -32.87 35.51 -5.51
CA GLY A 266 -32.56 34.09 -5.75
C GLY A 266 -31.60 33.85 -6.92
N GLY A 267 -31.18 34.88 -7.65
CA GLY A 267 -30.23 34.74 -8.77
C GLY A 267 -28.80 34.46 -8.30
N PRO A 268 -27.90 34.03 -9.21
CA PRO A 268 -26.49 33.82 -8.89
C PRO A 268 -25.84 35.14 -8.48
N SER A 269 -25.01 35.11 -7.45
CA SER A 269 -24.34 36.31 -6.94
C SER A 269 -22.90 36.03 -6.51
N ASP A 270 -22.06 37.06 -6.60
CA ASP A 270 -20.74 37.06 -5.98
C ASP A 270 -20.90 37.07 -4.45
N SER A 271 -20.05 36.35 -3.71
CA SER A 271 -20.06 36.34 -2.25
C SER A 271 -19.79 37.74 -1.65
N ALA A 272 -19.25 38.68 -2.43
CA ALA A 272 -19.07 40.07 -2.06
C ALA A 272 -20.26 40.99 -2.33
N ALA A 273 -21.29 40.52 -3.02
CA ALA A 273 -22.45 41.34 -3.33
C ALA A 273 -23.28 41.63 -2.05
N PRO A 274 -23.80 42.86 -1.88
CA PRO A 274 -24.67 43.18 -0.75
C PRO A 274 -25.90 42.27 -0.70
N GLY A 275 -26.11 41.62 0.45
CA GLY A 275 -27.25 40.71 0.66
C GLY A 275 -27.09 39.33 0.03
N ALA A 276 -25.91 39.00 -0.50
CA ALA A 276 -25.57 37.65 -0.92
C ALA A 276 -25.67 36.68 0.26
N LYS A 277 -26.25 35.49 0.01
CA LYS A 277 -26.35 34.42 1.00
C LYS A 277 -25.80 33.11 0.43
N PRO A 278 -25.04 32.34 1.22
CA PRO A 278 -24.59 31.02 0.81
C PRO A 278 -25.80 30.12 0.54
N VAL A 279 -25.70 29.31 -0.50
CA VAL A 279 -26.74 28.33 -0.82
C VAL A 279 -26.58 27.10 0.07
N GLU A 280 -27.67 26.70 0.72
CA GLU A 280 -27.80 25.40 1.37
C GLU A 280 -28.19 24.35 0.34
N PHE A 281 -27.56 23.16 0.38
CA PHE A 281 -27.87 22.10 -0.59
C PHE A 281 -29.31 21.57 -0.44
N ASP A 282 -29.95 21.75 0.72
CA ASP A 282 -31.34 21.35 0.94
C ASP A 282 -32.37 22.27 0.25
N ASP A 283 -32.03 23.54 -0.02
CA ASP A 283 -32.91 24.44 -0.77
C ASP A 283 -32.66 24.30 -2.28
N THR A 284 -33.34 23.33 -2.89
CA THR A 284 -33.20 23.03 -4.32
C THR A 284 -33.53 24.23 -5.22
N ARG A 285 -34.42 25.14 -4.79
CA ARG A 285 -34.83 26.30 -5.59
C ARG A 285 -33.74 27.36 -5.60
N ALA A 286 -33.26 27.77 -4.43
CA ALA A 286 -32.16 28.73 -4.32
C ALA A 286 -30.88 28.18 -4.97
N TYR A 287 -30.63 26.89 -4.77
CA TYR A 287 -29.50 26.18 -5.38
C TYR A 287 -29.49 26.22 -6.90
N MET A 288 -30.57 25.81 -7.56
CA MET A 288 -30.61 25.77 -9.02
C MET A 288 -30.57 27.16 -9.64
N ALA A 289 -31.15 28.15 -8.97
CA ALA A 289 -31.15 29.53 -9.44
C ALA A 289 -29.76 30.19 -9.31
N ALA A 290 -28.94 29.78 -8.34
CA ALA A 290 -27.59 30.30 -8.12
C ALA A 290 -26.51 29.69 -9.04
N LEU A 291 -26.83 28.67 -9.84
CA LEU A 291 -25.86 28.04 -10.73
C LEU A 291 -25.88 28.65 -12.14
N GLU A 292 -24.70 28.96 -12.66
CA GLU A 292 -24.52 29.25 -14.08
C GLU A 292 -24.88 28.03 -14.95
N ALA A 293 -25.22 28.27 -16.23
CA ALA A 293 -25.64 27.23 -17.16
C ALA A 293 -24.60 26.10 -17.30
N ASN A 294 -23.31 26.44 -17.35
CA ASN A 294 -22.22 25.45 -17.43
C ASN A 294 -22.13 24.60 -16.15
N SER A 295 -22.28 25.21 -14.98
CA SER A 295 -22.31 24.49 -13.70
C SER A 295 -23.53 23.56 -13.61
N THR A 296 -24.69 24.03 -14.04
CA THR A 296 -25.92 23.24 -14.12
C THR A 296 -25.74 22.01 -15.01
N PHE A 297 -25.13 22.19 -16.19
CA PHE A 297 -24.83 21.09 -17.11
C PHE A 297 -23.89 20.05 -16.48
N ARG A 298 -22.77 20.50 -15.90
CA ARG A 298 -21.80 19.62 -15.21
C ARG A 298 -22.43 18.84 -14.06
N VAL A 299 -23.28 19.49 -13.26
CA VAL A 299 -24.02 18.79 -12.21
C VAL A 299 -24.92 17.70 -12.80
N GLY A 300 -25.60 17.99 -13.91
CA GLY A 300 -26.44 17.02 -14.62
C GLY A 300 -25.64 15.80 -15.11
N GLU A 301 -24.48 16.03 -15.72
CA GLU A 301 -23.59 14.94 -16.16
C GLU A 301 -23.07 14.10 -14.99
N MET A 302 -22.61 14.75 -13.91
CA MET A 302 -22.15 14.07 -12.70
C MET A 302 -23.27 13.27 -12.04
N ALA A 303 -24.49 13.80 -11.98
CA ALA A 303 -25.63 13.10 -11.41
C ALA A 303 -25.99 11.86 -12.22
N SER A 304 -25.94 11.96 -13.56
CA SER A 304 -26.13 10.82 -14.46
C SER A 304 -25.05 9.75 -14.24
N ALA A 305 -23.78 10.14 -14.17
CA ALA A 305 -22.66 9.23 -13.93
C ALA A 305 -22.74 8.55 -12.55
N LEU A 306 -23.05 9.30 -11.50
CA LEU A 306 -23.22 8.77 -10.13
C LEU A 306 -24.44 7.85 -10.01
N GLY A 307 -25.50 8.11 -10.80
CA GLY A 307 -26.67 7.25 -10.88
C GLY A 307 -26.40 5.91 -11.58
N GLN A 308 -25.34 5.81 -12.39
CA GLN A 308 -24.92 4.56 -12.99
C GLN A 308 -24.24 3.68 -11.92
N LYS A 309 -24.80 2.49 -11.69
CA LYS A 309 -24.24 1.44 -10.81
C LYS A 309 -23.60 0.32 -11.64
N PRO A 310 -22.46 0.54 -12.33
CA PRO A 310 -21.81 -0.49 -13.12
C PRO A 310 -21.43 -1.67 -12.23
N GLY A 311 -21.91 -2.87 -12.61
CA GLY A 311 -21.72 -4.08 -11.81
C GLY A 311 -22.37 -4.06 -10.42
N GLY A 312 -23.38 -3.20 -10.20
CA GLY A 312 -24.10 -3.11 -8.92
C GLY A 312 -23.33 -2.45 -7.78
N LYS A 313 -22.12 -1.92 -8.03
CA LYS A 313 -21.31 -1.25 -7.00
C LYS A 313 -21.81 0.16 -6.73
N ILE A 314 -21.85 0.53 -5.45
CA ILE A 314 -22.12 1.90 -5.02
C ILE A 314 -20.91 2.76 -5.41
N GLN A 315 -21.16 3.92 -5.99
CA GLN A 315 -20.12 4.88 -6.34
C GLN A 315 -19.55 5.53 -5.08
N THR A 316 -18.27 5.84 -5.10
CA THR A 316 -17.60 6.59 -4.03
C THR A 316 -17.20 7.96 -4.53
N THR A 317 -17.39 9.00 -3.71
CA THR A 317 -17.00 10.35 -4.04
C THR A 317 -16.31 11.02 -2.85
N VAL A 318 -15.29 11.82 -3.15
CA VAL A 318 -14.54 12.56 -2.12
C VAL A 318 -15.07 13.98 -2.04
N LEU A 319 -15.25 14.51 -0.84
CA LEU A 319 -15.58 15.91 -0.59
C LEU A 319 -14.57 16.50 0.41
N VAL A 320 -14.29 17.79 0.31
CA VAL A 320 -13.51 18.53 1.31
C VAL A 320 -14.42 19.55 1.96
N THR A 321 -14.46 19.54 3.28
CA THR A 321 -15.37 20.39 4.06
C THR A 321 -14.64 21.14 5.17
N LEU A 322 -15.22 22.27 5.57
CA LEU A 322 -14.87 22.99 6.78
C LEU A 322 -16.05 22.95 7.75
N GLU A 323 -15.78 22.55 8.99
CA GLU A 323 -16.76 22.59 10.06
C GLU A 323 -17.00 24.04 10.51
N LEU A 324 -18.24 24.50 10.39
CA LEU A 324 -18.68 25.84 10.80
C LEU A 324 -19.31 25.84 12.20
N GLY A 325 -19.60 24.66 12.74
CA GLY A 325 -20.30 24.44 13.99
C GLY A 325 -20.92 23.03 14.01
N PRO A 326 -21.65 22.67 15.09
CA PRO A 326 -22.27 21.36 15.20
C PRO A 326 -23.15 21.07 13.98
N ASN A 327 -22.84 19.99 13.25
CA ASN A 327 -23.58 19.54 12.07
C ASN A 327 -23.69 20.58 10.94
N ARG A 328 -22.84 21.62 10.92
CA ARG A 328 -22.82 22.63 9.85
C ARG A 328 -21.51 22.57 9.10
N LEU A 329 -21.59 22.29 7.80
CA LEU A 329 -20.42 22.05 6.96
C LEU A 329 -20.43 22.99 5.75
N LEU A 330 -19.27 23.59 5.44
CA LEU A 330 -19.03 24.30 4.20
C LEU A 330 -18.25 23.41 3.25
N VAL A 331 -18.75 23.17 2.03
CA VAL A 331 -18.04 22.39 1.01
C VAL A 331 -16.99 23.27 0.32
N LEU A 332 -15.72 22.96 0.56
CA LEU A 332 -14.57 23.68 0.00
C LEU A 332 -14.14 23.12 -1.36
N ASP A 333 -14.22 21.81 -1.52
CA ASP A 333 -14.05 21.11 -2.79
C ASP A 333 -15.13 20.05 -2.96
N GLY A 334 -15.65 19.95 -4.18
CA GLY A 334 -16.71 19.02 -4.55
C GLY A 334 -18.10 19.61 -4.54
N ASN A 335 -18.27 20.93 -4.64
CA ASN A 335 -19.58 21.58 -4.72
C ASN A 335 -20.47 20.99 -5.84
N HIS A 336 -19.94 20.78 -7.06
CA HIS A 336 -20.69 20.12 -8.15
C HIS A 336 -21.03 18.65 -7.85
N ARG A 337 -20.15 17.94 -7.13
CA ARG A 337 -20.38 16.55 -6.73
C ARG A 337 -21.48 16.46 -5.68
N ALA A 338 -21.42 17.28 -4.63
CA ALA A 338 -22.45 17.40 -3.60
C ALA A 338 -23.81 17.78 -4.22
N ALA A 339 -23.80 18.76 -5.14
CA ALA A 339 -24.97 19.16 -5.93
C ALA A 339 -25.55 18.01 -6.76
N ALA A 340 -24.69 17.25 -7.46
CA ALA A 340 -25.09 16.13 -8.28
C ALA A 340 -25.73 15.02 -7.45
N ILE A 341 -25.16 14.72 -6.28
CA ILE A 341 -25.73 13.78 -5.33
C ILE A 341 -27.11 14.25 -4.90
N ARG A 342 -27.25 15.52 -4.47
CA ARG A 342 -28.53 16.05 -3.98
C ARG A 342 -29.62 16.12 -5.06
N ARG A 343 -29.23 16.39 -6.32
CA ARG A 343 -30.13 16.49 -7.47
C ARG A 343 -30.73 15.15 -7.90
N GLY A 344 -30.01 14.04 -7.73
CA GLY A 344 -30.17 12.90 -8.63
C GLY A 344 -31.39 12.00 -8.47
N ARG A 345 -32.45 12.42 -7.78
CA ARG A 345 -33.79 11.85 -7.97
C ARG A 345 -34.83 12.96 -8.03
N GLY A 346 -35.79 12.84 -8.96
CA GLY A 346 -36.87 13.82 -9.15
C GLY A 346 -37.81 13.96 -7.93
N ASP A 347 -37.62 13.16 -6.88
CA ASP A 347 -38.31 13.21 -5.59
C ASP A 347 -37.56 14.07 -4.54
N GLY A 348 -36.43 14.69 -4.89
CA GLY A 348 -35.65 15.53 -3.99
C GLY A 348 -34.80 14.75 -2.97
N ARG A 349 -34.62 13.42 -3.13
CA ARG A 349 -33.73 12.62 -2.28
C ARG A 349 -32.30 12.56 -2.85
N PRO A 350 -31.26 12.53 -1.99
CA PRO A 350 -29.89 12.32 -2.45
C PRO A 350 -29.73 10.99 -3.20
N LEU A 351 -28.91 10.96 -4.26
CA LEU A 351 -28.40 9.73 -4.85
C LEU A 351 -27.63 8.96 -3.79
N GLU A 352 -27.86 7.66 -3.71
CA GLU A 352 -27.11 6.77 -2.84
C GLU A 352 -25.69 6.58 -3.36
N VAL A 353 -24.75 7.27 -2.72
CA VAL A 353 -23.31 7.32 -3.02
C VAL A 353 -22.56 7.26 -1.70
N GLN A 354 -21.41 6.62 -1.65
CA GLN A 354 -20.54 6.68 -0.48
C GLN A 354 -19.71 7.96 -0.51
N ILE A 355 -19.91 8.82 0.48
CA ILE A 355 -19.13 10.04 0.67
C ILE A 355 -17.93 9.72 1.54
N VAL A 356 -16.74 10.07 1.05
CA VAL A 356 -15.50 10.14 1.81
C VAL A 356 -15.16 11.62 2.00
N GLU A 357 -15.36 12.11 3.21
CA GLU A 357 -15.22 13.52 3.54
C GLU A 357 -13.87 13.77 4.23
N CYS A 358 -13.05 14.65 3.65
CA CYS A 358 -11.89 15.24 4.33
C CYS A 358 -12.36 16.51 5.05
N ARG A 359 -12.69 16.39 6.34
CA ARG A 359 -13.26 17.46 7.16
C ARG A 359 -12.17 18.22 7.92
N ILE A 360 -12.12 19.54 7.73
CA ILE A 360 -11.31 20.44 8.55
C ILE A 360 -12.12 20.78 9.81
N THR A 361 -11.60 20.41 10.98
CA THR A 361 -12.22 20.61 12.30
C THR A 361 -11.33 21.42 13.22
N GLY A 362 -11.92 22.15 14.18
CA GLY A 362 -11.19 22.96 15.17
C GLY A 362 -10.48 24.20 14.59
N ALA A 363 -10.67 24.48 13.30
CA ALA A 363 -10.19 25.69 12.64
C ALA A 363 -11.02 26.90 13.09
N SER A 364 -10.36 28.02 13.38
CA SER A 364 -11.07 29.27 13.65
C SER A 364 -11.69 29.81 12.35
N LEU A 365 -12.95 30.25 12.43
CA LEU A 365 -13.68 30.85 11.31
C LEU A 365 -13.20 32.28 11.03
N ASP A 366 -12.00 32.39 10.48
CA ASP A 366 -11.34 33.64 10.15
C ASP A 366 -11.51 33.98 8.66
N GLU A 367 -12.05 35.16 8.36
CA GLU A 367 -12.18 35.69 7.00
C GLU A 367 -10.83 35.79 6.27
N GLN A 368 -9.72 35.87 7.02
CA GLN A 368 -8.39 35.80 6.43
C GLN A 368 -8.09 34.44 5.79
N MET A 369 -8.60 33.34 6.35
CA MET A 369 -8.43 31.98 5.80
C MET A 369 -9.27 31.80 4.54
N LEU A 370 -10.52 32.25 4.59
CA LEU A 370 -11.50 32.18 3.51
C LEU A 370 -12.45 33.39 3.61
N PRO A 371 -12.42 34.34 2.65
CA PRO A 371 -13.27 35.54 2.71
C PRO A 371 -14.77 35.26 2.82
N ASP A 372 -15.23 34.13 2.26
CA ASP A 372 -16.64 33.73 2.28
C ASP A 372 -17.16 33.41 3.69
N LEU A 373 -16.27 33.16 4.66
CA LEU A 373 -16.64 32.89 6.06
C LEU A 373 -17.43 34.01 6.73
N ARG A 374 -17.31 35.25 6.23
CA ARG A 374 -18.15 36.38 6.70
C ARG A 374 -19.65 36.12 6.56
N LEU A 375 -20.03 35.25 5.61
CA LEU A 375 -21.42 34.88 5.33
C LEU A 375 -21.89 33.71 6.18
N HIS A 376 -20.99 33.12 6.98
CA HIS A 376 -21.21 31.93 7.79
C HIS A 376 -20.99 32.24 9.28
N PRO A 377 -21.85 33.06 9.91
CA PRO A 377 -21.73 33.31 11.33
C PRO A 377 -21.82 32.00 12.13
N PRO A 378 -21.07 31.87 13.24
CA PRO A 378 -21.18 30.72 14.12
C PRO A 378 -22.63 30.56 14.57
N ALA A 379 -23.09 29.30 14.67
CA ALA A 379 -24.43 29.02 15.16
C ALA A 379 -24.57 29.57 16.59
N SER A 380 -25.63 30.34 16.82
CA SER A 380 -25.95 30.97 18.11
C SER A 380 -26.37 29.97 19.16
#